data_AF-A0A3D1BS81-F1
#
_entry.id   AF-A0A3D1BS81-F1
#
_cell.length_a   1.000
_cell.length_b   1.000
_cell.length_c   1.000
_cell.angle_alpha   90.00
_cell.angle_beta   90.00
_cell.angle_gamma   90.00
#
_symmetry.space_group_name_H-M   'P 1'
#
loop_
_entity.id
_entity.type
_entity.pdbx_description
1 polymer ?
#
loop_
_entity_poly.entity_id
_entity_poly.type
_entity_poly.pdbx_seq_one_letter_code
_entity_poly.pdbx_strand_id
1 'polypeptide(L)'
;MNVLTYDKYTTLARRLVIIILIITGPSIIRAQENVLYTNISLKFTNTSISNILKSITRETGYYFTYDTDLIEPERLTTIWIENQPVKDILDTIFHDMLLKYSIIDNHIIIYQSLTEFTPLIREEGREPVYYLSGIITDAANGQPLPYATIGIKSKGKGTISNYEGEFNLNLTKDFIDDTLIVSYLGFYNRNILVKHAINSYFNISLTRMYVPIPEVIIRNREARELIRNAKEKIPENYGRAAAQMTAFYRESVSKRSKLLQYSEAVLELYKSPYSATIYKDQARIYKSRKINNLDQSDTLTFKLRSGLDGCLFLDGVKNTFDFLKAESFEDYNYRMTDIINIGDEAAFVIEFEQKEALKDIALPEGSIYINTSNYGIHGVEFEINKDYIDKLDRSFIQQRAKGYSVKVRSAKYRINYRYINNRYYLSHVRGDLEFYARKKNRLFGSTYNIFFEMVITGIDTVNVRRFAREERAPLHSIFSETIKSYDSEFWGTDNFVRPEESIKEALYRIDARLGEYRSNNFQ
;
A
#
# COMPACT_ATOMS: atom_id res chain seq x y z
N MET A 1 -2.70 29.20 -71.38
CA MET A 1 -2.52 28.07 -70.45
C MET A 1 -1.62 28.54 -69.31
N ASN A 2 -2.10 28.48 -68.06
CA ASN A 2 -1.35 28.46 -66.80
C ASN A 2 -0.36 29.58 -66.44
N VAL A 3 -0.84 30.81 -66.16
CA VAL A 3 -0.08 31.74 -65.29
C VAL A 3 -1.00 32.46 -64.29
N LEU A 4 -2.17 32.93 -64.73
CA LEU A 4 -3.06 33.75 -63.87
C LEU A 4 -3.83 32.95 -62.79
N THR A 5 -4.04 31.65 -62.97
CA THR A 5 -4.70 30.79 -61.97
C THR A 5 -3.75 30.40 -60.84
N TYR A 6 -2.45 30.26 -61.10
CA TYR A 6 -1.47 29.86 -60.09
C TYR A 6 -1.31 30.95 -59.01
N ASP A 7 -1.36 32.22 -59.42
CA ASP A 7 -1.09 33.35 -58.53
C ASP A 7 -2.23 33.66 -57.53
N LYS A 8 -3.47 33.23 -57.85
CA LYS A 8 -4.61 33.32 -56.93
C LYS A 8 -4.56 32.26 -55.82
N TYR A 9 -4.07 31.05 -56.12
CA TYR A 9 -3.96 29.99 -55.12
C TYR A 9 -2.77 30.20 -54.18
N THR A 10 -1.67 30.77 -54.67
CA THR A 10 -0.50 31.14 -53.84
C THR A 10 -0.81 32.28 -52.86
N THR A 11 -1.59 33.27 -53.29
CA THR A 11 -2.04 34.36 -52.40
C THR A 11 -3.05 33.90 -51.36
N LEU A 12 -3.98 33.00 -51.73
CA LEU A 12 -4.92 32.41 -50.77
C LEU A 12 -4.21 31.49 -49.76
N ALA A 13 -3.25 30.66 -50.22
CA ALA A 13 -2.44 29.80 -49.37
C ALA A 13 -1.54 30.60 -48.42
N ARG A 14 -0.92 31.70 -48.88
CA ARG A 14 -0.15 32.61 -48.02
C ARG A 14 -1.02 33.27 -46.94
N ARG A 15 -2.25 33.66 -47.28
CA ARG A 15 -3.20 34.23 -46.30
C ARG A 15 -3.64 33.19 -45.26
N LEU A 16 -3.89 31.94 -45.69
CA LEU A 16 -4.23 30.83 -44.78
C LEU A 16 -3.07 30.45 -43.85
N VAL A 17 -1.83 30.42 -44.34
CA VAL A 17 -0.64 30.15 -43.51
C VAL A 17 -0.41 31.24 -42.47
N ILE A 18 -0.63 32.52 -42.82
CA ILE A 18 -0.52 33.64 -41.86
C ILE A 18 -1.63 33.57 -40.81
N ILE A 19 -2.86 33.19 -41.18
CA ILE A 19 -3.97 33.02 -40.23
C ILE A 19 -3.72 31.82 -39.30
N ILE A 20 -3.18 30.70 -39.81
CA ILE A 20 -2.78 29.56 -38.99
C ILE A 20 -1.65 29.94 -38.02
N LEU A 21 -0.66 30.72 -38.45
CA LEU A 21 0.42 31.24 -37.58
C LEU A 21 -0.07 32.22 -36.49
N ILE A 22 -1.16 32.96 -36.73
CA ILE A 22 -1.78 33.85 -35.74
C ILE A 22 -2.67 33.05 -34.75
N ILE A 23 -3.31 31.97 -35.20
CA ILE A 23 -4.10 31.07 -34.33
C ILE A 23 -3.18 30.15 -33.50
N THR A 24 -2.00 29.81 -34.01
CA THR A 24 -0.90 29.16 -33.27
C THR A 24 0.12 30.17 -32.76
N GLY A 25 -0.33 31.35 -32.32
CA GLY A 25 0.54 32.27 -31.58
C GLY A 25 1.25 31.51 -30.45
N PRO A 26 2.48 31.88 -30.09
CA PRO A 26 3.21 31.19 -29.02
C PRO A 26 2.30 31.18 -27.80
N SER A 27 1.85 29.99 -27.42
CA SER A 27 1.37 29.80 -26.07
C SER A 27 2.54 30.25 -25.23
N ILE A 28 2.42 31.41 -24.58
CA ILE A 28 3.29 31.76 -23.49
C ILE A 28 3.00 30.63 -22.50
N ILE A 29 3.82 29.59 -22.55
CA ILE A 29 3.98 28.64 -21.48
C ILE A 29 4.48 29.54 -20.36
N ARG A 30 3.54 30.13 -19.62
CA ARG A 30 3.83 30.60 -18.28
C ARG A 30 4.23 29.30 -17.60
N ALA A 31 5.53 29.08 -17.47
CA ALA A 31 6.05 28.16 -16.49
C ALA A 31 5.23 28.41 -15.22
N GLN A 32 4.67 27.36 -14.64
CA GLN A 32 3.83 27.47 -13.46
C GLN A 32 4.69 28.15 -12.38
N GLU A 33 4.56 29.47 -12.24
CA GLU A 33 5.35 30.23 -11.29
C GLU A 33 4.98 29.71 -9.92
N ASN A 34 5.98 29.17 -9.24
CA ASN A 34 5.81 28.62 -7.92
C ASN A 34 5.43 29.78 -6.98
N VAL A 35 4.19 29.78 -6.51
CA VAL A 35 3.59 30.88 -5.74
C VAL A 35 4.38 31.24 -4.48
N LEU A 36 5.15 30.30 -3.92
CA LEU A 36 6.01 30.54 -2.76
C LEU A 36 7.09 31.59 -3.06
N TYR A 37 7.46 31.77 -4.32
CA TYR A 37 8.45 32.75 -4.77
C TYR A 37 7.82 33.98 -5.46
N THR A 38 6.49 34.11 -5.43
CA THR A 38 5.81 35.30 -5.92
C THR A 38 5.88 36.40 -4.85
N ASN A 39 6.21 37.62 -5.25
CA ASN A 39 6.28 38.74 -4.33
C ASN A 39 4.90 39.37 -4.09
N ILE A 40 4.58 39.64 -2.82
CA ILE A 40 3.39 40.39 -2.43
C ILE A 40 3.75 41.46 -1.37
N SER A 41 2.85 42.43 -1.19
CA SER A 41 2.96 43.47 -0.17
C SER A 41 1.77 43.37 0.78
N LEU A 42 2.03 43.30 2.08
CA LEU A 42 1.01 43.15 3.12
C LEU A 42 1.32 44.08 4.29
N LYS A 43 0.27 44.68 4.83
CA LYS A 43 0.36 45.56 6.00
C LYS A 43 -0.75 45.22 6.98
N PHE A 44 -0.38 44.59 8.08
CA PHE A 44 -1.29 44.17 9.14
C PHE A 44 -0.77 44.63 10.49
N THR A 45 -1.70 45.00 11.37
CA THR A 45 -1.41 45.40 12.74
C THR A 45 -2.36 44.66 13.66
N ASN A 46 -1.80 43.89 14.59
CA ASN A 46 -2.55 43.10 15.57
C ASN A 46 -3.65 42.21 14.92
N THR A 47 -3.28 41.50 13.85
CA THR A 47 -4.21 40.66 13.07
C THR A 47 -3.91 39.19 13.33
N SER A 48 -4.96 38.35 13.39
CA SER A 48 -4.77 36.90 13.53
C SER A 48 -4.10 36.29 12.32
N ILE A 49 -3.25 35.28 12.54
CA ILE A 49 -2.56 34.53 11.48
C ILE A 49 -3.57 34.02 10.43
N SER A 50 -4.71 33.47 10.86
CA SER A 50 -5.78 33.03 9.96
C SER A 50 -6.23 34.11 8.98
N ASN A 51 -6.38 35.36 9.44
CA ASN A 51 -6.79 36.48 8.60
C ASN A 51 -5.66 36.97 7.67
N ILE A 52 -4.41 36.86 8.10
CA ILE A 52 -3.24 37.13 7.25
C ILE A 52 -3.15 36.09 6.13
N LEU A 53 -3.30 34.79 6.45
CA LEU A 53 -3.33 33.71 5.46
C LEU A 53 -4.48 33.88 4.46
N LYS A 54 -5.69 34.23 4.91
CA LYS A 54 -6.83 34.56 4.02
C LYS A 54 -6.52 35.72 3.07
N SER A 55 -5.75 36.71 3.54
CA SER A 55 -5.35 37.84 2.70
C SER A 55 -4.34 37.41 1.65
N ILE A 56 -3.36 36.58 2.02
CA ILE A 56 -2.44 35.95 1.05
C ILE A 56 -3.23 35.11 0.03
N THR A 57 -4.24 34.36 0.46
CA THR A 57 -5.13 33.63 -0.45
C THR A 57 -5.83 34.54 -1.45
N ARG A 58 -6.29 35.72 -1.02
CA ARG A 58 -6.95 36.69 -1.91
C ARG A 58 -5.98 37.28 -2.94
N GLU A 59 -4.74 37.55 -2.55
CA GLU A 59 -3.72 38.12 -3.44
C GLU A 59 -3.14 37.08 -4.42
N THR A 60 -2.97 35.85 -3.96
CA THR A 60 -2.26 34.80 -4.73
C THR A 60 -3.20 33.83 -5.44
N GLY A 61 -4.44 33.72 -4.97
CA GLY A 61 -5.39 32.68 -5.38
C GLY A 61 -5.19 31.34 -4.66
N TYR A 62 -4.15 31.16 -3.86
CA TYR A 62 -3.83 29.88 -3.21
C TYR A 62 -4.39 29.80 -1.79
N TYR A 63 -5.11 28.72 -1.49
CA TYR A 63 -5.65 28.44 -0.17
C TYR A 63 -4.59 27.86 0.76
N PHE A 64 -4.71 28.05 2.07
CA PHE A 64 -3.78 27.47 3.03
C PHE A 64 -4.34 26.22 3.69
N THR A 65 -3.50 25.19 3.80
CA THR A 65 -3.79 23.96 4.53
C THR A 65 -2.72 23.77 5.61
N TYR A 66 -3.12 23.54 6.85
CA TYR A 66 -2.23 23.39 7.98
C TYR A 66 -2.92 22.67 9.14
N ASP A 67 -2.15 22.14 10.08
CA ASP A 67 -2.67 21.70 11.38
C ASP A 67 -2.86 22.89 12.31
N THR A 68 -3.97 22.93 13.04
CA THR A 68 -4.15 23.88 14.15
C THR A 68 -3.27 23.55 15.36
N ASP A 69 -2.74 22.33 15.44
CA ASP A 69 -1.77 21.95 16.46
C ASP A 69 -0.33 22.36 16.07
N LEU A 70 -0.07 22.60 14.77
CA LEU A 70 1.24 23.05 14.25
C LEU A 70 1.34 24.58 14.17
N ILE A 71 0.24 25.26 13.91
CA ILE A 71 0.19 26.73 13.90
C ILE A 71 -0.94 27.22 14.80
N GLU A 72 -0.72 28.31 15.52
CA GLU A 72 -1.75 28.96 16.33
C GLU A 72 -2.53 29.98 15.46
N PRO A 73 -3.67 29.62 14.81
CA PRO A 73 -4.32 30.48 13.81
C PRO A 73 -4.85 31.80 14.39
N GLU A 74 -5.18 31.82 15.68
CA GLU A 74 -5.72 33.00 16.38
C GLU A 74 -4.64 33.88 17.02
N ARG A 75 -3.36 33.48 16.95
CA ARG A 75 -2.27 34.31 17.44
C ARG A 75 -2.24 35.62 16.66
N LEU A 76 -2.20 36.72 17.39
CA LEU A 76 -2.15 38.06 16.80
C LEU A 76 -0.69 38.41 16.47
N THR A 77 -0.48 38.97 15.29
CA THR A 77 0.84 39.47 14.87
C THR A 77 0.71 40.78 14.08
N THR A 78 1.81 41.52 14.01
CA THR A 78 1.94 42.76 13.24
C THR A 78 3.05 42.54 12.22
N ILE A 79 2.72 42.68 10.93
CA ILE A 79 3.68 42.52 9.84
C ILE A 79 3.55 43.69 8.86
N TRP A 80 4.70 44.18 8.43
CA TRP A 80 4.82 45.25 7.45
C TRP A 80 5.80 44.80 6.39
N ILE A 81 5.25 44.34 5.27
CA ILE A 81 6.00 43.65 4.23
C ILE A 81 5.73 44.34 2.91
N GLU A 82 6.79 44.74 2.22
CA GLU A 82 6.73 45.30 0.89
C GLU A 82 7.51 44.42 -0.08
N ASN A 83 6.84 43.93 -1.12
CA ASN A 83 7.44 43.20 -2.24
C ASN A 83 8.34 42.03 -1.82
N GLN A 84 7.86 41.14 -0.95
CA GLN A 84 8.60 39.95 -0.50
C GLN A 84 7.96 38.64 -0.98
N PRO A 85 8.75 37.57 -1.20
CA PRO A 85 8.24 36.25 -1.54
C PRO A 85 7.27 35.71 -0.48
N VAL A 86 6.19 35.07 -0.92
CA VAL A 86 5.20 34.42 -0.02
C VAL A 86 5.88 33.49 0.98
N LYS A 87 6.90 32.73 0.58
CA LYS A 87 7.66 31.86 1.48
C LYS A 87 8.26 32.62 2.67
N ASP A 88 8.92 33.74 2.41
CA ASP A 88 9.61 34.51 3.43
C ASP A 88 8.61 35.20 4.37
N ILE A 89 7.44 35.56 3.85
CA ILE A 89 6.30 36.05 4.62
C ILE A 89 5.82 34.96 5.59
N LEU A 90 5.65 33.72 5.12
CA LEU A 90 5.24 32.59 5.96
C LEU A 90 6.28 32.29 7.04
N ASP A 91 7.57 32.25 6.66
CA ASP A 91 8.68 32.06 7.61
C ASP A 91 8.68 33.14 8.70
N THR A 92 8.41 34.38 8.32
CA THR A 92 8.30 35.52 9.26
C THR A 92 7.07 35.41 10.17
N ILE A 93 5.93 34.97 9.66
CA ILE A 93 4.71 34.89 10.47
C ILE A 93 4.83 33.76 11.49
N PHE A 94 5.35 32.59 11.10
CA PHE A 94 5.37 31.42 11.96
C PHE A 94 6.53 31.38 12.96
N HIS A 95 7.66 32.02 12.69
CA HIS A 95 8.84 32.01 13.57
C HIS A 95 9.36 30.59 13.91
N ASP A 96 9.00 29.57 13.13
CA ASP A 96 9.44 28.19 13.31
C ASP A 96 10.19 27.71 12.06
N MET A 97 11.49 27.45 12.21
CA MET A 97 12.39 26.99 11.13
C MET A 97 12.12 25.54 10.70
N LEU A 98 11.35 24.78 11.50
CA LEU A 98 10.96 23.41 11.21
C LEU A 98 9.77 23.34 10.26
N LEU A 99 8.99 24.41 10.13
CA LEU A 99 7.90 24.46 9.17
C LEU A 99 8.44 24.56 7.74
N LYS A 100 7.82 23.79 6.85
CA LYS A 100 8.08 23.74 5.42
C LYS A 100 6.77 23.91 4.67
N TYR A 101 6.89 24.25 3.39
CA TYR A 101 5.75 24.52 2.53
C TYR A 101 5.80 23.69 1.26
N SER A 102 4.67 23.12 0.85
CA SER A 102 4.49 22.49 -0.45
C SER A 102 3.28 23.09 -1.16
N ILE A 103 3.31 23.07 -2.49
CA ILE A 103 2.17 23.52 -3.30
C ILE A 103 1.55 22.29 -3.93
N ILE A 104 0.26 22.07 -3.68
CA ILE A 104 -0.54 21.03 -4.33
C ILE A 104 -1.80 21.69 -4.91
N ASP A 105 -1.96 21.55 -6.22
CA ASP A 105 -3.00 22.24 -7.00
C ASP A 105 -2.99 23.76 -6.72
N ASN A 106 -4.02 24.26 -6.03
CA ASN A 106 -4.17 25.68 -5.66
C ASN A 106 -4.14 25.87 -4.13
N HIS A 107 -3.40 25.01 -3.42
CA HIS A 107 -3.20 25.09 -1.98
C HIS A 107 -1.71 25.18 -1.63
N ILE A 108 -1.35 26.04 -0.68
CA ILE A 108 -0.08 26.06 0.03
C ILE A 108 -0.26 25.26 1.32
N ILE A 109 0.44 24.14 1.43
CA ILE A 109 0.41 23.24 2.59
C ILE A 109 1.57 23.59 3.50
N ILE A 110 1.29 23.85 4.78
CA ILE A 110 2.28 24.08 5.84
C ILE A 110 2.40 22.81 6.67
N TYR A 111 3.61 22.26 6.78
CA TYR A 111 3.89 21.03 7.52
C TYR A 111 5.22 21.15 8.28
N GLN A 112 5.38 20.43 9.38
CA GLN A 112 6.65 20.39 10.11
C GLN A 112 7.57 19.31 9.53
N SER A 113 8.84 19.64 9.30
CA SER A 113 9.86 18.69 8.85
C SER A 113 10.65 18.18 10.04
N LEU A 114 10.47 16.92 10.41
CA LEU A 114 11.13 16.30 11.55
C LEU A 114 12.57 15.85 11.26
N THR A 115 13.25 16.51 10.33
CA THR A 115 14.64 16.18 9.95
C THR A 115 15.65 16.55 11.03
N GLU A 116 15.22 17.28 12.07
CA GLU A 116 15.98 17.54 13.29
C GLU A 116 15.11 17.20 14.52
N PHE A 117 15.00 15.91 14.86
CA PHE A 117 14.32 15.51 16.10
C PHE A 117 15.18 15.89 17.32
N THR A 118 14.77 16.94 18.01
CA THR A 118 14.99 17.03 19.46
C THR A 118 13.93 16.17 20.16
N PRO A 119 14.28 15.36 21.17
CA PRO A 119 13.35 14.43 21.81
C PRO A 119 12.30 15.22 22.61
N LEU A 120 11.05 15.21 22.14
CA LEU A 120 9.93 15.82 22.84
C LEU A 120 9.53 14.96 24.07
N ILE A 121 9.57 15.63 25.21
CA ILE A 121 8.95 15.42 26.52
C ILE A 121 8.24 14.05 26.74
N ARG A 122 8.76 13.31 27.74
CA ARG A 122 8.18 12.09 28.31
C ARG A 122 6.81 12.36 28.95
N GLU A 123 5.77 11.68 28.48
CA GLU A 123 4.63 11.36 29.36
C GLU A 123 5.08 10.30 30.37
N GLU A 124 4.94 10.59 31.67
CA GLU A 124 5.27 9.63 32.72
C GLU A 124 4.34 8.40 32.65
N GLY A 125 4.92 7.21 32.52
CA GLY A 125 4.23 5.92 32.65
C GLY A 125 4.06 5.09 31.37
N ARG A 126 4.39 5.63 30.19
CA ARG A 126 4.46 4.84 28.94
C ARG A 126 5.89 4.39 28.68
N GLU A 127 6.09 3.11 28.36
CA GLU A 127 7.40 2.62 27.94
C GLU A 127 7.88 3.38 26.69
N PRO A 128 9.17 3.75 26.61
CA PRO A 128 9.70 4.47 25.46
C PRO A 128 9.56 3.61 24.20
N VAL A 129 8.96 4.19 23.16
CA VAL A 129 8.86 3.62 21.83
C VAL A 129 9.97 4.17 20.96
N TYR A 130 10.65 3.28 20.25
CA TYR A 130 11.73 3.58 19.33
C TYR A 130 11.19 3.45 17.90
N TYR A 131 11.33 4.53 17.14
CA TYR A 131 10.81 4.64 15.78
C TYR A 131 11.94 4.37 14.79
N LEU A 132 11.72 3.40 13.88
CA LEU A 132 12.60 3.12 12.76
C LEU A 132 11.82 3.37 11.49
N SER A 133 12.30 4.27 10.64
CA SER A 133 11.70 4.55 9.33
C SER A 133 12.78 4.69 8.27
N GLY A 134 12.39 4.54 7.02
CA GLY A 134 13.34 4.58 5.94
C GLY A 134 12.78 4.11 4.61
N ILE A 135 13.68 3.95 3.64
CA ILE A 135 13.40 3.42 2.32
C ILE A 135 14.33 2.24 2.01
N ILE A 136 13.77 1.20 1.39
CA ILE A 136 14.52 0.04 0.89
C ILE A 136 14.71 0.18 -0.61
N THR A 137 15.96 0.13 -1.07
CA THR A 137 16.32 0.32 -2.49
C THR A 137 17.21 -0.79 -3.01
N ASP A 138 17.23 -0.96 -4.33
CA ASP A 138 18.20 -1.81 -5.02
C ASP A 138 19.53 -1.06 -5.17
N ALA A 139 20.62 -1.62 -4.65
CA ALA A 139 21.94 -1.00 -4.70
C ALA A 139 22.47 -0.78 -6.12
N ALA A 140 22.02 -1.57 -7.10
CA ALA A 140 22.53 -1.50 -8.48
C ALA A 140 21.94 -0.33 -9.29
N ASN A 141 20.67 0.02 -9.05
CA ASN A 141 19.96 1.01 -9.86
C ASN A 141 19.16 2.04 -9.05
N GLY A 142 19.19 1.97 -7.72
CA GLY A 142 18.50 2.88 -6.81
C GLY A 142 16.97 2.76 -6.81
N GLN A 143 16.40 1.76 -7.50
CA GLN A 143 14.96 1.59 -7.57
C GLN A 143 14.39 1.13 -6.22
N PRO A 144 13.19 1.58 -5.83
CA PRO A 144 12.55 1.13 -4.60
C PRO A 144 12.24 -0.37 -4.66
N LEU A 145 12.39 -1.05 -3.53
CA LEU A 145 12.06 -2.47 -3.39
C LEU A 145 10.73 -2.63 -2.64
N PRO A 146 9.62 -2.85 -3.36
CA PRO A 146 8.30 -2.92 -2.75
C PRO A 146 8.10 -4.24 -2.00
N TYR A 147 7.47 -4.20 -0.84
CA TYR A 147 7.18 -5.38 -0.01
C TYR A 147 8.44 -6.15 0.46
N ALA A 148 9.58 -5.47 0.56
CA ALA A 148 10.72 -5.96 1.32
C ALA A 148 10.27 -6.26 2.76
N THR A 149 10.75 -7.36 3.32
CA THR A 149 10.44 -7.74 4.70
C THR A 149 11.45 -7.09 5.63
N ILE A 150 10.95 -6.40 6.66
CA ILE A 150 11.76 -5.77 7.71
C ILE A 150 11.33 -6.40 9.04
N GLY A 151 12.24 -7.04 9.77
CA GLY A 151 11.88 -7.69 11.02
C GLY A 151 13.04 -7.85 11.98
N ILE A 152 12.71 -8.17 13.23
CA ILE A 152 13.75 -8.48 14.22
C ILE A 152 14.13 -9.95 14.11
N LYS A 153 15.43 -10.23 14.02
CA LYS A 153 15.97 -11.59 13.86
C LYS A 153 15.38 -12.53 14.90
N SER A 154 14.83 -13.66 14.44
CA SER A 154 14.25 -14.72 15.28
C SER A 154 13.11 -14.27 16.20
N LYS A 155 12.52 -13.09 15.97
CA LYS A 155 11.38 -12.57 16.73
C LYS A 155 10.18 -12.31 15.83
N GLY A 156 8.98 -12.38 16.43
CA GLY A 156 7.71 -12.16 15.73
C GLY A 156 7.47 -10.73 15.26
N LYS A 157 8.27 -9.76 15.69
CA LYS A 157 8.09 -8.33 15.44
C LYS A 157 8.64 -7.93 14.05
N GLY A 158 7.87 -7.19 13.27
CA GLY A 158 8.27 -6.73 11.94
C GLY A 158 7.21 -5.91 11.19
N THR A 159 7.51 -5.59 9.94
CA THR A 159 6.70 -4.84 8.97
C THR A 159 7.18 -5.17 7.54
N ILE A 160 6.62 -4.51 6.54
CA ILE A 160 7.10 -4.53 5.15
C ILE A 160 7.25 -3.12 4.59
N SER A 161 8.00 -2.97 3.50
CA SER A 161 8.02 -1.72 2.72
C SER A 161 6.77 -1.59 1.82
N ASN A 162 6.34 -0.36 1.56
CA ASN A 162 5.26 -0.05 0.63
C ASN A 162 5.75 -0.05 -0.84
N TYR A 163 4.92 0.41 -1.79
CA TYR A 163 5.26 0.41 -3.22
C TYR A 163 6.46 1.30 -3.57
N GLU A 164 6.65 2.40 -2.83
CA GLU A 164 7.78 3.33 -2.92
C GLU A 164 9.00 2.87 -2.10
N GLY A 165 8.96 1.65 -1.53
CA GLY A 165 10.04 1.11 -0.71
C GLY A 165 10.11 1.69 0.71
N GLU A 166 9.21 2.60 1.09
CA GLU A 166 9.18 3.20 2.42
C GLU A 166 8.66 2.22 3.48
N PHE A 167 9.22 2.27 4.69
CA PHE A 167 8.78 1.46 5.81
C PHE A 167 8.74 2.25 7.12
N ASN A 168 7.97 1.74 8.08
CA ASN A 168 7.95 2.19 9.47
C ASN A 168 7.84 0.97 10.40
N LEU A 169 8.67 0.95 11.46
CA LEU A 169 8.70 -0.08 12.48
C LEU A 169 8.88 0.56 13.87
N ASN A 170 7.90 0.35 14.74
CA ASN A 170 7.88 0.79 16.12
C ASN A 170 8.29 -0.35 17.05
N LEU A 171 9.28 -0.10 17.90
CA LEU A 171 9.88 -1.08 18.80
C LEU A 171 9.85 -0.61 20.25
N THR A 172 9.71 -1.54 21.19
CA THR A 172 9.94 -1.28 22.62
C THR A 172 11.42 -1.41 22.96
N LYS A 173 11.80 -1.03 24.18
CA LYS A 173 13.18 -1.10 24.69
C LYS A 173 13.79 -2.51 24.58
N ASP A 174 12.99 -3.56 24.69
CA ASP A 174 13.42 -4.96 24.65
C ASP A 174 14.06 -5.39 23.31
N PHE A 175 13.93 -4.56 22.27
CA PHE A 175 14.48 -4.83 20.94
C PHE A 175 15.75 -4.04 20.59
N ILE A 176 16.21 -3.12 21.45
CA ILE A 176 17.32 -2.20 21.13
C ILE A 176 18.63 -2.93 20.82
N ASP A 177 18.91 -4.00 21.57
CA ASP A 177 20.13 -4.79 21.44
C ASP A 177 20.01 -5.92 20.39
N ASP A 178 18.85 -6.04 19.72
CA ASP A 178 18.64 -7.03 18.67
C ASP A 178 19.21 -6.59 17.31
N THR A 179 19.13 -7.52 16.36
CA THR A 179 19.45 -7.30 14.95
C THR A 179 18.18 -7.17 14.11
N LEU A 180 18.05 -6.05 13.42
CA LEU A 180 17.13 -5.84 12.32
C LEU A 180 17.62 -6.62 11.09
N ILE A 181 16.73 -7.39 10.48
CA ILE A 181 16.95 -8.05 9.19
C ILE A 181 16.04 -7.40 8.16
N VAL A 182 16.64 -6.99 7.04
CA VAL A 182 15.93 -6.61 5.83
C VAL A 182 16.22 -7.66 4.76
N SER A 183 15.15 -8.25 4.21
CA SER A 183 15.23 -9.28 3.19
C SER A 183 14.28 -9.00 2.03
N TYR A 184 14.73 -9.29 0.82
CA TYR A 184 13.93 -9.19 -0.39
C TYR A 184 14.28 -10.34 -1.35
N LEU A 185 13.30 -10.78 -2.14
CA LEU A 185 13.40 -11.92 -3.03
C LEU A 185 14.55 -11.76 -4.04
N GLY A 186 15.55 -12.64 -4.01
CA GLY A 186 16.70 -12.59 -4.93
C GLY A 186 17.79 -11.58 -4.54
N PHE A 187 17.78 -11.08 -3.30
CA PHE A 187 18.76 -10.13 -2.78
C PHE A 187 19.47 -10.68 -1.55
N TYR A 188 20.69 -10.21 -1.30
CA TYR A 188 21.37 -10.50 -0.04
C TYR A 188 20.70 -9.77 1.12
N ASN A 189 20.53 -10.50 2.23
CA ASN A 189 20.04 -9.92 3.47
C ASN A 189 20.94 -8.81 4.00
N ARG A 190 20.31 -7.79 4.58
CA ARG A 190 21.00 -6.75 5.34
C ARG A 190 20.67 -6.89 6.82
N ASN A 191 21.71 -7.12 7.61
CA ASN A 191 21.63 -7.20 9.06
C ASN A 191 22.15 -5.88 9.67
N ILE A 192 21.36 -5.24 10.52
CA ILE A 192 21.66 -3.94 11.14
C ILE A 192 21.34 -4.03 12.63
N LEU A 193 22.22 -3.54 13.51
CA LEU A 193 21.90 -3.46 14.94
C LEU A 193 20.81 -2.40 15.17
N VAL A 194 19.75 -2.73 15.91
CA VAL A 194 18.60 -1.82 16.11
C VAL A 194 19.04 -0.48 16.69
N LYS A 195 19.92 -0.49 17.70
CA LYS A 195 20.50 0.74 18.27
C LYS A 195 21.19 1.68 17.28
N HIS A 196 21.59 1.20 16.10
CA HIS A 196 22.15 2.05 15.04
C HIS A 196 21.06 2.61 14.12
N ALA A 197 19.86 2.03 14.12
CA ALA A 197 18.74 2.37 13.23
C ALA A 197 17.65 3.24 13.88
N ILE A 198 17.65 3.37 15.21
CA ILE A 198 16.63 4.12 15.95
C ILE A 198 16.67 5.62 15.66
N ASN A 199 15.49 6.25 15.61
CA ASN A 199 15.29 7.70 15.57
C ASN A 199 16.03 8.40 14.41
N SER A 200 16.17 7.74 13.26
CA SER A 200 16.71 8.34 12.04
C SER A 200 16.04 7.72 10.81
N TYR A 201 15.98 8.47 9.71
CA TYR A 201 15.48 7.97 8.44
C TYR A 201 16.59 7.24 7.69
N PHE A 202 16.43 5.93 7.48
CA PHE A 202 17.46 5.09 6.88
C PHE A 202 17.22 4.84 5.39
N ASN A 203 18.24 5.03 4.56
CA ASN A 203 18.28 4.41 3.24
C ASN A 203 19.02 3.08 3.33
N ILE A 204 18.30 1.98 3.14
CA ILE A 204 18.85 0.63 3.18
C ILE A 204 18.87 0.08 1.75
N SER A 205 20.04 0.05 1.15
CA SER A 205 20.22 -0.53 -0.18
C SER A 205 20.57 -2.02 -0.08
N LEU A 206 19.84 -2.87 -0.80
CA LEU A 206 20.09 -4.30 -0.92
C LEU A 206 20.84 -4.61 -2.20
N THR A 207 21.84 -5.49 -2.12
CA THR A 207 22.59 -5.95 -3.28
C THR A 207 21.91 -7.17 -3.88
N ARG A 208 21.65 -7.13 -5.21
CA ARG A 208 21.15 -8.30 -5.95
C ARG A 208 22.09 -9.47 -5.76
N MET A 209 21.51 -10.64 -5.55
CA MET A 209 22.25 -11.88 -5.53
C MET A 209 22.29 -12.47 -6.93
N TYR A 210 23.46 -12.48 -7.54
CA TYR A 210 23.67 -13.23 -8.78
C TYR A 210 23.96 -14.68 -8.41
N VAL A 211 22.93 -15.53 -8.46
CA VAL A 211 23.12 -16.98 -8.52
C VAL A 211 23.32 -17.30 -10.00
N PRO A 212 24.51 -17.76 -10.45
CA PRO A 212 24.64 -18.26 -11.81
C PRO A 212 23.67 -19.43 -11.94
N ILE A 213 22.66 -19.28 -12.80
CA ILE A 213 21.66 -20.32 -13.07
C ILE A 213 22.44 -21.54 -13.58
N PRO A 214 22.58 -22.62 -12.79
CA PRO A 214 23.05 -23.88 -13.35
C PRO A 214 22.01 -24.25 -14.40
N GLU A 215 22.40 -24.74 -15.58
CA GLU A 215 21.45 -25.11 -16.64
C GLU A 215 20.24 -25.85 -16.05
N VAL A 216 19.11 -25.15 -15.92
CA VAL A 216 17.91 -25.70 -15.29
C VAL A 216 17.31 -26.62 -16.34
N ILE A 217 17.59 -27.91 -16.22
CA ILE A 217 16.90 -28.92 -17.00
C ILE A 217 15.43 -28.83 -16.59
N ILE A 218 14.56 -28.39 -17.49
CA ILE A 218 13.11 -28.30 -17.26
C ILE A 218 12.59 -29.71 -16.99
N ARG A 219 12.33 -30.05 -15.72
CA ARG A 219 11.85 -31.38 -15.31
C ARG A 219 10.48 -31.27 -14.66
N ASN A 220 9.43 -31.33 -15.47
CA ASN A 220 8.02 -31.25 -15.03
C ASN A 220 7.68 -32.30 -13.95
N ARG A 221 8.26 -33.51 -14.03
CA ARG A 221 8.06 -34.56 -13.00
C ARG A 221 8.62 -34.13 -11.64
N GLU A 222 9.78 -33.49 -11.61
CA GLU A 222 10.40 -33.03 -10.36
C GLU A 222 9.61 -31.91 -9.71
N ALA A 223 9.06 -30.96 -10.49
CA ALA A 223 8.24 -29.87 -9.96
C ALA A 223 7.00 -30.37 -9.19
N ARG A 224 6.30 -31.38 -9.71
CA ARG A 224 5.14 -31.98 -9.02
C ARG A 224 5.54 -32.70 -7.73
N GLU A 225 6.69 -33.38 -7.71
CA GLU A 225 7.22 -34.01 -6.49
C GLU A 225 7.57 -32.97 -5.43
N LEU A 226 8.19 -31.84 -5.81
CA LEU A 226 8.51 -30.74 -4.88
C LEU A 226 7.25 -30.16 -4.23
N ILE A 227 6.17 -29.95 -5.01
CA ILE A 227 4.89 -29.48 -4.47
C ILE A 227 4.27 -30.52 -3.52
N ARG A 228 4.35 -31.81 -3.87
CA ARG A 228 3.86 -32.89 -2.99
C ARG A 228 4.63 -32.91 -1.66
N ASN A 229 5.94 -32.85 -1.71
CA ASN A 229 6.80 -32.81 -0.52
C ASN A 229 6.46 -31.58 0.35
N ALA A 230 6.28 -30.42 -0.26
CA ALA A 230 5.89 -29.21 0.46
C ALA A 230 4.54 -29.37 1.17
N LYS A 231 3.53 -29.95 0.50
CA LYS A 231 2.22 -30.25 1.09
C LYS A 231 2.33 -31.21 2.27
N GLU A 232 3.11 -32.29 2.13
CA GLU A 232 3.32 -33.29 3.19
C GLU A 232 4.02 -32.69 4.41
N LYS A 233 4.92 -31.72 4.19
CA LYS A 233 5.67 -31.02 5.25
C LYS A 233 4.89 -29.90 5.96
N ILE A 234 3.66 -29.57 5.53
CA ILE A 234 2.87 -28.48 6.15
C ILE A 234 2.73 -28.62 7.68
N PRO A 235 2.32 -29.78 8.25
CA PRO A 235 2.14 -29.89 9.70
C PRO A 235 3.43 -29.69 10.51
N GLU A 236 4.58 -30.02 9.92
CA GLU A 236 5.90 -29.92 10.54
C GLU A 236 6.45 -28.49 10.45
N ASN A 237 6.32 -27.88 9.27
CA ASN A 237 6.86 -26.55 9.00
C ASN A 237 6.00 -25.40 9.54
N TYR A 238 4.67 -25.55 9.59
CA TYR A 238 3.75 -24.46 9.99
C TYR A 238 3.15 -24.64 11.38
N GLY A 239 3.51 -25.75 12.03
CA GLY A 239 3.24 -26.04 13.43
C GLY A 239 1.85 -26.58 13.74
N ARG A 240 1.81 -27.31 14.85
CA ARG A 240 0.60 -27.96 15.43
C ARG A 240 -0.04 -27.18 16.58
N ALA A 241 0.56 -26.05 16.96
CA ALA A 241 0.05 -25.17 18.01
C ALA A 241 -0.60 -23.92 17.41
N ALA A 242 -1.59 -23.37 18.11
CA ALA A 242 -2.17 -22.09 17.73
C ALA A 242 -1.14 -20.96 17.88
N ALA A 243 -1.42 -19.80 17.27
CA ALA A 243 -0.64 -18.58 17.44
C ALA A 243 -1.56 -17.38 17.57
N GLN A 244 -1.18 -16.43 18.42
CA GLN A 244 -1.75 -15.10 18.45
C GLN A 244 -0.91 -14.23 17.51
N MET A 245 -1.55 -13.43 16.67
CA MET A 245 -0.84 -12.51 15.78
C MET A 245 -1.43 -11.11 15.87
N THR A 246 -0.59 -10.10 15.74
CA THR A 246 -1.01 -8.72 15.48
C THR A 246 -0.81 -8.46 14.01
N ALA A 247 -1.80 -7.83 13.36
CA ALA A 247 -1.75 -7.52 11.94
C ALA A 247 -2.19 -6.09 11.65
N PHE A 248 -1.55 -5.46 10.68
CA PHE A 248 -2.06 -4.26 10.03
C PHE A 248 -2.84 -4.67 8.79
N TYR A 249 -4.08 -4.19 8.68
CA TYR A 249 -4.96 -4.45 7.54
C TYR A 249 -5.32 -3.15 6.86
N ARG A 250 -5.37 -3.15 5.52
CA ARG A 250 -5.88 -2.02 4.75
C ARG A 250 -6.62 -2.48 3.51
N GLU A 251 -7.64 -1.72 3.12
CA GLU A 251 -8.38 -1.93 1.87
C GLU A 251 -8.69 -0.60 1.19
N SER A 252 -8.74 -0.64 -0.14
CA SER A 252 -9.07 0.52 -0.97
C SER A 252 -10.05 0.17 -2.06
N VAL A 253 -10.89 1.13 -2.42
CA VAL A 253 -11.67 1.09 -3.64
C VAL A 253 -11.48 2.39 -4.40
N SER A 254 -10.99 2.25 -5.61
CA SER A 254 -10.82 3.34 -6.57
C SER A 254 -11.69 3.10 -7.79
N LYS A 255 -12.30 4.17 -8.30
CA LYS A 255 -13.03 4.15 -9.58
C LYS A 255 -12.24 4.97 -10.59
N ARG A 256 -11.76 4.29 -11.63
CA ARG A 256 -10.67 4.83 -12.48
C ARG A 256 -9.47 5.18 -11.58
N SER A 257 -9.11 6.46 -11.49
CA SER A 257 -8.04 6.96 -10.60
C SER A 257 -8.57 7.71 -9.36
N LYS A 258 -9.89 7.82 -9.18
CA LYS A 258 -10.46 8.50 -8.01
C LYS A 258 -10.63 7.50 -6.87
N LEU A 259 -9.92 7.73 -5.76
CA LEU A 259 -10.14 7.02 -4.51
C LEU A 259 -11.56 7.30 -4.01
N LEU A 260 -12.36 6.25 -3.89
CA LEU A 260 -13.72 6.32 -3.34
C LEU A 260 -13.73 6.02 -1.86
N GLN A 261 -12.87 5.09 -1.44
CA GLN A 261 -12.81 4.63 -0.07
C GLN A 261 -11.44 4.08 0.26
N TYR A 262 -11.00 4.35 1.48
CA TYR A 262 -9.86 3.73 2.12
C TYR A 262 -10.21 3.35 3.55
N SER A 263 -9.75 2.19 4.01
CA SER A 263 -10.00 1.72 5.37
C SER A 263 -8.80 0.97 5.88
N GLU A 264 -8.48 1.17 7.16
CA GLU A 264 -7.34 0.54 7.81
C GLU A 264 -7.73 0.00 9.19
N ALA A 265 -6.97 -0.98 9.66
CA ALA A 265 -7.17 -1.64 10.93
C ALA A 265 -5.85 -2.12 11.53
N VAL A 266 -5.77 -2.09 12.85
CA VAL A 266 -4.93 -2.99 13.61
C VAL A 266 -5.81 -4.12 14.12
N LEU A 267 -5.40 -5.35 13.84
CA LEU A 267 -6.13 -6.57 14.14
C LEU A 267 -5.34 -7.42 15.12
N GLU A 268 -6.06 -8.17 15.93
CA GLU A 268 -5.53 -9.35 16.57
C GLU A 268 -6.15 -10.59 15.94
N LEU A 269 -5.32 -11.57 15.63
CA LEU A 269 -5.72 -12.81 15.01
C LEU A 269 -5.43 -13.97 15.97
N TYR A 270 -6.41 -14.84 16.13
CA TYR A 270 -6.18 -16.20 16.59
C TYR A 270 -6.02 -17.07 15.36
N LYS A 271 -4.81 -17.58 15.14
CA LYS A 271 -4.53 -18.57 14.09
C LYS A 271 -4.58 -19.96 14.72
N SER A 272 -5.56 -20.77 14.31
CA SER A 272 -5.59 -22.17 14.72
C SER A 272 -4.43 -22.96 14.08
N PRO A 273 -4.07 -24.13 14.61
CA PRO A 273 -3.03 -24.99 14.02
C PRO A 273 -3.23 -25.26 12.53
N TYR A 274 -2.14 -25.53 11.82
CA TYR A 274 -2.17 -25.93 10.40
C TYR A 274 -2.41 -27.43 10.22
N SER A 275 -2.23 -28.21 11.30
CA SER A 275 -2.71 -29.59 11.37
C SER A 275 -4.24 -29.65 11.48
N ALA A 276 -4.83 -30.79 11.11
CA ALA A 276 -6.26 -31.04 11.22
C ALA A 276 -6.84 -30.55 12.58
N THR A 277 -7.78 -29.62 12.51
CA THR A 277 -8.40 -29.00 13.68
C THR A 277 -9.85 -28.59 13.35
N ILE A 278 -10.71 -28.65 14.37
CA ILE A 278 -12.09 -28.15 14.27
C ILE A 278 -12.17 -26.62 14.45
N TYR A 279 -11.10 -26.00 14.95
CA TYR A 279 -11.10 -24.58 15.25
C TYR A 279 -10.75 -23.77 14.01
N LYS A 280 -11.59 -22.77 13.71
CA LYS A 280 -11.34 -21.79 12.66
C LYS A 280 -10.51 -20.61 13.17
N ASP A 281 -9.87 -19.92 12.24
CA ASP A 281 -9.22 -18.64 12.51
C ASP A 281 -10.25 -17.61 12.95
N GLN A 282 -9.81 -16.68 13.79
CA GLN A 282 -10.63 -15.60 14.31
C GLN A 282 -9.85 -14.30 14.21
N ALA A 283 -10.55 -13.21 13.95
CA ALA A 283 -10.00 -11.87 14.04
C ALA A 283 -10.80 -11.06 15.06
N ARG A 284 -10.12 -10.12 15.71
CA ARG A 284 -10.66 -9.06 16.54
C ARG A 284 -10.10 -7.75 16.01
N ILE A 285 -10.95 -6.74 15.83
CA ILE A 285 -10.51 -5.40 15.44
C ILE A 285 -10.07 -4.70 16.73
N TYR A 286 -8.80 -4.32 16.80
CA TYR A 286 -8.24 -3.59 17.94
C TYR A 286 -8.42 -2.08 17.74
N LYS A 287 -8.00 -1.58 16.57
CA LYS A 287 -8.18 -0.19 16.14
C LYS A 287 -8.57 -0.14 14.67
N SER A 288 -9.29 0.89 14.24
CA SER A 288 -9.64 1.05 12.83
C SER A 288 -9.94 2.48 12.47
N ARG A 289 -9.71 2.82 11.21
CA ARG A 289 -10.15 4.10 10.63
C ARG A 289 -10.67 3.90 9.21
N LYS A 290 -11.53 4.81 8.78
CA LYS A 290 -12.18 4.79 7.48
C LYS A 290 -12.28 6.19 6.93
N ILE A 291 -11.90 6.35 5.67
CA ILE A 291 -12.04 7.59 4.92
C ILE A 291 -12.92 7.29 3.71
N ASN A 292 -14.00 8.06 3.55
CA ASN A 292 -14.97 7.88 2.48
C ASN A 292 -15.11 9.16 1.66
N ASN A 293 -15.03 9.03 0.34
CA ASN A 293 -15.28 10.10 -0.61
C ASN A 293 -16.54 9.78 -1.42
N LEU A 294 -17.65 9.59 -0.70
CA LEU A 294 -18.93 9.21 -1.29
C LEU A 294 -19.83 10.43 -1.43
N ASP A 295 -20.00 10.92 -2.66
CA ASP A 295 -21.28 11.47 -3.07
C ASP A 295 -22.28 10.29 -3.06
N GLN A 296 -23.41 10.41 -2.34
CA GLN A 296 -24.36 9.35 -1.93
C GLN A 296 -24.96 8.41 -3.02
N SER A 297 -24.42 8.33 -4.25
CA SER A 297 -25.09 7.69 -5.39
C SER A 297 -24.49 6.37 -5.92
N ASP A 298 -23.29 5.93 -5.51
CA ASP A 298 -22.68 4.69 -6.06
C ASP A 298 -22.69 3.52 -5.06
N THR A 299 -23.79 2.76 -5.11
CA THR A 299 -24.06 1.57 -4.26
C THR A 299 -23.30 0.31 -4.68
N LEU A 300 -22.54 0.36 -5.78
CA LEU A 300 -21.81 -0.78 -6.33
C LEU A 300 -20.57 -1.12 -5.47
N THR A 301 -19.90 -0.11 -4.92
CA THR A 301 -18.69 -0.22 -4.08
C THR A 301 -18.89 -1.08 -2.84
N PHE A 302 -20.14 -1.23 -2.38
CA PHE A 302 -20.47 -2.03 -1.20
C PHE A 302 -20.51 -3.55 -1.49
N LYS A 303 -20.67 -4.01 -2.73
CA LYS A 303 -21.10 -5.39 -3.00
C LYS A 303 -20.02 -6.33 -3.57
N LEU A 304 -18.82 -5.82 -3.86
CA LEU A 304 -17.77 -6.54 -4.57
C LEU A 304 -16.63 -7.07 -3.68
N ARG A 305 -16.80 -7.12 -2.35
CA ARG A 305 -15.67 -7.23 -1.42
C ARG A 305 -15.43 -8.64 -0.89
N SER A 306 -14.15 -9.03 -0.89
CA SER A 306 -13.59 -10.18 -0.18
C SER A 306 -12.46 -9.68 0.72
N GLY A 307 -12.78 -8.80 1.67
CA GLY A 307 -11.84 -8.06 2.52
C GLY A 307 -11.08 -8.93 3.53
N LEU A 308 -11.28 -8.71 4.83
CA LEU A 308 -10.56 -9.44 5.89
C LEU A 308 -10.71 -10.97 5.82
N ASP A 309 -11.90 -11.46 5.46
CA ASP A 309 -12.14 -12.91 5.20
C ASP A 309 -11.30 -13.43 4.04
N GLY A 310 -11.13 -12.62 2.99
CA GLY A 310 -10.27 -12.95 1.86
C GLY A 310 -8.82 -13.14 2.29
N CYS A 311 -8.29 -12.26 3.15
CA CYS A 311 -6.94 -12.40 3.69
C CYS A 311 -6.73 -13.70 4.47
N LEU A 312 -7.71 -14.10 5.29
CA LEU A 312 -7.64 -15.36 6.05
C LEU A 312 -7.83 -16.59 5.16
N PHE A 313 -8.70 -16.49 4.14
CA PHE A 313 -8.91 -17.56 3.16
C PHE A 313 -7.68 -17.78 2.27
N LEU A 314 -6.99 -16.70 1.89
CA LEU A 314 -5.78 -16.75 1.07
C LEU A 314 -4.54 -17.27 1.82
N ASP A 315 -4.63 -17.63 3.09
CA ASP A 315 -3.65 -18.50 3.75
C ASP A 315 -3.68 -19.89 3.10
N GLY A 316 -3.09 -20.00 1.91
CA GLY A 316 -3.22 -21.15 1.03
C GLY A 316 -2.45 -22.37 1.50
N VAL A 317 -1.53 -22.24 2.46
CA VAL A 317 -0.96 -23.39 3.16
C VAL A 317 -2.02 -24.01 4.06
N LYS A 318 -2.85 -23.18 4.72
CA LYS A 318 -3.92 -23.65 5.59
C LYS A 318 -5.15 -24.13 4.82
N ASN A 319 -5.60 -23.34 3.85
CA ASN A 319 -6.82 -23.62 3.08
C ASN A 319 -6.55 -24.45 1.81
N THR A 320 -5.28 -24.75 1.52
CA THR A 320 -4.79 -25.54 0.37
C THR A 320 -5.34 -25.07 -0.97
N PHE A 321 -4.56 -24.25 -1.68
CA PHE A 321 -4.89 -23.86 -3.06
C PHE A 321 -5.02 -25.07 -4.00
N ASP A 322 -5.87 -24.96 -5.02
CA ASP A 322 -6.11 -26.06 -5.97
C ASP A 322 -4.82 -26.49 -6.69
N PHE A 323 -3.95 -25.56 -7.09
CA PHE A 323 -2.66 -25.90 -7.70
C PHE A 323 -1.66 -26.58 -6.74
N LEU A 324 -1.98 -26.71 -5.44
CA LEU A 324 -1.23 -27.52 -4.46
C LEU A 324 -1.90 -28.89 -4.21
N LYS A 325 -3.09 -29.14 -4.76
CA LYS A 325 -3.85 -30.38 -4.58
C LYS A 325 -3.43 -31.42 -5.62
N ALA A 326 -3.18 -32.64 -5.16
CA ALA A 326 -2.71 -33.72 -6.02
C ALA A 326 -3.75 -34.09 -7.08
N GLU A 327 -5.04 -34.02 -6.71
CA GLU A 327 -6.19 -34.23 -7.58
C GLU A 327 -6.30 -33.20 -8.72
N SER A 328 -5.71 -32.01 -8.58
CA SER A 328 -5.73 -30.93 -9.57
C SER A 328 -4.43 -30.83 -10.37
N PHE A 329 -3.42 -31.68 -10.11
CA PHE A 329 -2.15 -31.63 -10.83
C PHE A 329 -2.29 -31.86 -12.34
N GLU A 330 -3.37 -32.52 -12.76
CA GLU A 330 -3.66 -32.71 -14.18
C GLU A 330 -4.27 -31.49 -14.86
N ASP A 331 -4.61 -30.44 -14.11
CA ASP A 331 -5.13 -29.18 -14.66
C ASP A 331 -4.02 -28.18 -14.99
N TYR A 332 -2.81 -28.40 -14.47
CA TYR A 332 -1.67 -27.47 -14.60
C TYR A 332 -0.44 -28.09 -15.25
N ASN A 333 0.33 -27.24 -15.92
CA ASN A 333 1.72 -27.46 -16.27
C ASN A 333 2.60 -26.86 -15.17
N TYR A 334 3.55 -27.63 -14.64
CA TYR A 334 4.50 -27.18 -13.60
C TYR A 334 5.93 -27.21 -14.11
N ARG A 335 6.70 -26.16 -13.81
CA ARG A 335 8.11 -26.06 -14.19
C ARG A 335 8.90 -25.47 -13.02
N MET A 336 9.97 -26.14 -12.61
CA MET A 336 10.98 -25.51 -11.76
C MET A 336 11.86 -24.64 -12.66
N THR A 337 11.87 -23.33 -12.44
CA THR A 337 12.52 -22.36 -13.33
C THR A 337 13.79 -21.75 -12.76
N ASP A 338 13.90 -21.68 -11.43
CA ASP A 338 15.05 -21.06 -10.77
C ASP A 338 15.25 -21.59 -9.34
N ILE A 339 16.40 -21.25 -8.75
CA ILE A 339 16.67 -21.35 -7.32
C ILE A 339 17.17 -20.00 -6.85
N ILE A 340 16.42 -19.37 -5.95
CA ILE A 340 16.69 -18.03 -5.44
C ILE A 340 16.84 -18.03 -3.93
N ASN A 341 17.49 -17.01 -3.38
CA ASN A 341 17.54 -16.84 -1.93
C ASN A 341 16.39 -15.94 -1.44
N ILE A 342 15.78 -16.38 -0.35
CA ILE A 342 14.76 -15.67 0.42
C ILE A 342 15.25 -15.64 1.86
N GLY A 343 15.68 -14.47 2.31
CA GLY A 343 16.38 -14.42 3.58
C GLY A 343 17.78 -15.06 3.46
N ASP A 344 18.12 -15.88 4.45
CA ASP A 344 19.36 -16.68 4.46
C ASP A 344 19.12 -18.09 3.88
N GLU A 345 17.94 -18.36 3.30
CA GLU A 345 17.53 -19.68 2.83
C GLU A 345 17.39 -19.70 1.30
N ALA A 346 17.79 -20.81 0.66
CA ALA A 346 17.53 -21.05 -0.76
C ALA A 346 16.13 -21.64 -0.97
N ALA A 347 15.45 -21.20 -2.03
CA ALA A 347 14.11 -21.61 -2.41
C ALA A 347 14.03 -21.96 -3.90
N PHE A 348 13.40 -23.09 -4.22
CA PHE A 348 12.97 -23.43 -5.57
C PHE A 348 11.88 -22.46 -6.03
N VAL A 349 11.97 -21.99 -7.27
CA VAL A 349 10.89 -21.28 -7.97
C VAL A 349 10.17 -22.28 -8.85
N ILE A 350 8.90 -22.54 -8.53
CA ILE A 350 8.04 -23.42 -9.32
C ILE A 350 6.93 -22.61 -9.95
N GLU A 351 7.00 -22.45 -11.27
CA GLU A 351 5.92 -21.90 -12.06
C GLU A 351 4.83 -22.94 -12.30
N PHE A 352 3.58 -22.47 -12.30
CA PHE A 352 2.42 -23.25 -12.66
C PHE A 352 1.50 -22.45 -13.58
N GLU A 353 0.99 -23.12 -14.61
CA GLU A 353 0.12 -22.52 -15.62
C GLU A 353 -1.03 -23.47 -15.95
N GLN A 354 -2.20 -22.90 -16.23
CA GLN A 354 -3.36 -23.65 -16.70
C GLN A 354 -3.04 -24.39 -18.02
N LYS A 355 -3.41 -25.67 -18.13
CA LYS A 355 -3.27 -26.39 -19.40
C LYS A 355 -4.20 -25.82 -20.46
N GLU A 356 -3.70 -25.64 -21.69
CA GLU A 356 -4.45 -25.09 -22.82
C GLU A 356 -5.76 -25.83 -23.16
N ALA A 357 -5.87 -27.11 -22.79
CA ALA A 357 -7.07 -27.91 -23.01
C ALA A 357 -8.27 -27.43 -22.18
N LEU A 358 -8.06 -26.73 -21.07
CA LEU A 358 -9.10 -26.35 -20.10
C LEU A 358 -9.71 -24.98 -20.39
N LYS A 359 -10.30 -24.76 -21.56
CA LYS A 359 -10.76 -23.41 -21.98
C LYS A 359 -12.07 -22.92 -21.35
N ASP A 360 -12.78 -23.79 -20.64
CA ASP A 360 -14.10 -23.49 -20.06
C ASP A 360 -14.07 -23.08 -18.59
N ILE A 361 -12.89 -23.05 -17.98
CA ILE A 361 -12.67 -22.64 -16.59
C ILE A 361 -11.53 -21.63 -16.54
N ALA A 362 -11.55 -20.73 -15.55
CA ALA A 362 -10.45 -19.83 -15.24
C ALA A 362 -9.68 -20.39 -14.04
N LEU A 363 -8.42 -20.80 -14.25
CA LEU A 363 -7.55 -21.27 -13.19
C LEU A 363 -6.44 -20.26 -12.89
N PRO A 364 -5.89 -20.26 -11.67
CA PRO A 364 -4.71 -19.48 -11.33
C PRO A 364 -3.47 -19.86 -12.14
N GLU A 365 -2.58 -18.91 -12.37
CA GLU A 365 -1.23 -19.14 -12.90
C GLU A 365 -0.23 -18.24 -12.15
N GLY A 366 1.00 -18.71 -11.95
CA GLY A 366 1.98 -17.98 -11.15
C GLY A 366 3.14 -18.83 -10.66
N SER A 367 3.69 -18.45 -9.49
CA SER A 367 4.90 -19.03 -8.93
C SER A 367 4.75 -19.39 -7.45
N ILE A 368 5.33 -20.51 -7.06
CA ILE A 368 5.46 -20.99 -5.68
C ILE A 368 6.94 -20.97 -5.31
N TYR A 369 7.25 -20.44 -4.14
CA TYR A 369 8.61 -20.39 -3.60
C TYR A 369 8.75 -21.42 -2.48
N ILE A 370 9.53 -22.49 -2.70
CA ILE A 370 9.64 -23.63 -1.77
C ILE A 370 11.08 -23.74 -1.26
N ASN A 371 11.29 -23.65 0.06
CA ASN A 371 12.58 -23.85 0.69
C ASN A 371 13.22 -25.18 0.27
N THR A 372 14.48 -25.12 -0.16
CA THR A 372 15.24 -26.25 -0.72
C THR A 372 15.61 -27.33 0.29
N SER A 373 15.68 -26.98 1.58
CA SER A 373 16.16 -27.85 2.67
C SER A 373 15.02 -28.49 3.46
N ASN A 374 13.93 -27.75 3.72
CA ASN A 374 12.82 -28.20 4.57
C ASN A 374 11.47 -28.29 3.84
N TYR A 375 11.40 -27.89 2.55
CA TYR A 375 10.17 -27.84 1.74
C TYR A 375 9.06 -26.91 2.28
N GLY A 376 9.37 -25.97 3.17
CA GLY A 376 8.47 -24.92 3.58
C GLY A 376 8.17 -23.97 2.43
N ILE A 377 6.91 -23.57 2.26
CA ILE A 377 6.50 -22.58 1.26
C ILE A 377 6.78 -21.18 1.83
N HIS A 378 7.73 -20.48 1.23
CA HIS A 378 8.05 -19.08 1.53
C HIS A 378 6.98 -18.13 1.03
N GLY A 379 6.34 -18.45 -0.09
CA GLY A 379 5.28 -17.63 -0.62
C GLY A 379 4.70 -18.18 -1.92
N VAL A 380 3.62 -17.54 -2.35
CA VAL A 380 2.94 -17.80 -3.61
C VAL A 380 2.51 -16.47 -4.22
N GLU A 381 2.76 -16.31 -5.51
CA GLU A 381 2.26 -15.19 -6.31
C GLU A 381 1.48 -15.75 -7.49
N PHE A 382 0.24 -15.30 -7.70
CA PHE A 382 -0.58 -15.80 -8.79
C PHE A 382 -1.61 -14.79 -9.28
N GLU A 383 -2.02 -14.95 -10.53
CA GLU A 383 -3.13 -14.24 -11.13
C GLU A 383 -4.13 -15.26 -11.70
N ILE A 384 -5.42 -14.93 -11.73
CA ILE A 384 -6.38 -15.72 -12.51
C ILE A 384 -6.08 -15.53 -14.00
N ASN A 385 -5.92 -16.64 -14.73
CA ASN A 385 -5.60 -16.60 -16.17
C ASN A 385 -6.56 -15.66 -16.92
N LYS A 386 -5.98 -14.63 -17.54
CA LYS A 386 -6.73 -13.53 -18.17
C LYS A 386 -7.53 -13.96 -19.38
N ASP A 387 -7.02 -14.92 -20.14
CA ASP A 387 -7.67 -15.41 -21.36
C ASP A 387 -9.00 -16.10 -21.04
N TYR A 388 -9.09 -16.68 -19.83
CA TYR A 388 -10.28 -17.38 -19.37
C TYR A 388 -11.04 -16.64 -18.27
N ILE A 389 -10.65 -15.44 -17.84
CA ILE A 389 -11.24 -14.76 -16.67
C ILE A 389 -12.75 -14.49 -16.79
N ASP A 390 -13.27 -14.37 -18.02
CA ASP A 390 -14.71 -14.26 -18.28
C ASP A 390 -15.49 -15.56 -17.94
N LYS A 391 -14.79 -16.69 -17.77
CA LYS A 391 -15.28 -18.01 -17.31
C LYS A 391 -15.19 -18.20 -15.80
N LEU A 392 -14.58 -17.27 -15.07
CA LEU A 392 -14.44 -17.36 -13.62
C LEU A 392 -15.82 -17.53 -12.98
N ASP A 393 -15.93 -18.49 -12.06
CA ASP A 393 -17.17 -18.69 -11.32
C ASP A 393 -17.55 -17.40 -10.59
N ARG A 394 -18.83 -17.04 -10.66
CA ARG A 394 -19.35 -15.81 -10.07
C ARG A 394 -19.40 -15.86 -8.54
N SER A 395 -19.02 -16.98 -7.93
CA SER A 395 -18.89 -17.18 -6.49
C SER A 395 -17.86 -16.26 -5.83
N PHE A 396 -16.84 -15.79 -6.56
CA PHE A 396 -15.89 -14.75 -6.10
C PHE A 396 -16.57 -13.39 -5.85
N ILE A 397 -17.78 -13.17 -6.35
CA ILE A 397 -18.60 -12.01 -6.06
C ILE A 397 -19.57 -12.39 -4.92
N GLN A 398 -19.10 -12.29 -3.67
CA GLN A 398 -19.85 -12.68 -2.46
C GLN A 398 -21.27 -12.08 -2.41
N GLN A 399 -21.50 -10.91 -3.03
CA GLN A 399 -22.84 -10.32 -3.13
C GLN A 399 -23.13 -9.82 -4.55
N ARG A 400 -24.06 -10.45 -5.25
CA ARG A 400 -24.52 -9.97 -6.57
C ARG A 400 -24.94 -8.51 -6.45
N ALA A 401 -24.23 -7.61 -7.13
CA ALA A 401 -24.60 -6.20 -7.21
C ALA A 401 -25.92 -6.04 -8.00
N LYS A 402 -27.07 -6.24 -7.33
CA LYS A 402 -28.41 -6.11 -7.93
C LYS A 402 -28.49 -4.78 -8.70
N GLY A 403 -28.87 -4.86 -9.98
CA GLY A 403 -28.95 -3.69 -10.87
C GLY A 403 -27.68 -3.36 -11.67
N TYR A 404 -26.59 -4.11 -11.46
CA TYR A 404 -25.34 -3.96 -12.21
C TYR A 404 -24.98 -5.24 -12.97
N SER A 405 -24.26 -5.06 -14.07
CA SER A 405 -23.47 -6.09 -14.74
C SER A 405 -22.02 -5.88 -14.33
N VAL A 406 -21.36 -6.92 -13.84
CA VAL A 406 -19.98 -6.87 -13.35
C VAL A 406 -19.19 -7.95 -14.09
N LYS A 407 -18.01 -7.58 -14.56
CA LYS A 407 -17.02 -8.48 -15.16
C LYS A 407 -15.69 -8.30 -14.43
N VAL A 408 -15.06 -9.40 -14.05
CA VAL A 408 -13.70 -9.40 -13.52
C VAL A 408 -12.75 -9.18 -14.70
N ARG A 409 -11.72 -8.34 -14.52
CA ARG A 409 -10.70 -8.04 -15.53
C ARG A 409 -9.32 -8.52 -15.12
N SER A 410 -9.02 -8.48 -13.84
CA SER A 410 -7.77 -8.97 -13.26
C SER A 410 -8.03 -9.35 -11.81
N ALA A 411 -7.35 -10.39 -11.33
CA ALA A 411 -7.38 -10.81 -9.94
C ALA A 411 -6.02 -11.41 -9.58
N LYS A 412 -5.17 -10.59 -8.95
CA LYS A 412 -3.79 -10.91 -8.59
C LYS A 412 -3.67 -11.05 -7.09
N TYR A 413 -2.88 -12.01 -6.65
CA TYR A 413 -2.67 -12.30 -5.23
C TYR A 413 -1.20 -12.57 -4.95
N ARG A 414 -0.75 -12.11 -3.78
CA ARG A 414 0.58 -12.37 -3.22
C ARG A 414 0.43 -12.79 -1.77
N ILE A 415 1.06 -13.89 -1.40
CA ILE A 415 1.00 -14.46 -0.06
C ILE A 415 2.41 -14.86 0.34
N ASN A 416 2.88 -14.35 1.47
CA ASN A 416 4.20 -14.68 2.00
C ASN A 416 4.10 -15.28 3.41
N TYR A 417 5.08 -16.11 3.72
CA TYR A 417 5.28 -16.74 5.02
C TYR A 417 6.70 -16.44 5.51
N ARG A 418 6.84 -16.23 6.81
CA ARG A 418 8.13 -15.97 7.45
C ARG A 418 8.50 -17.12 8.39
N TYR A 419 9.71 -17.62 8.24
CA TYR A 419 10.29 -18.63 9.14
C TYR A 419 10.85 -17.99 10.40
N ILE A 420 10.34 -18.39 11.57
CA ILE A 420 10.74 -17.87 12.88
C ILE A 420 10.75 -19.03 13.87
N ASN A 421 11.86 -19.19 14.60
CA ASN A 421 11.97 -20.20 15.66
C ASN A 421 11.49 -21.58 15.23
N ASN A 422 12.01 -22.04 14.09
CA ASN A 422 11.75 -23.35 13.51
C ASN A 422 10.31 -23.57 12.97
N ARG A 423 9.56 -22.49 12.70
CA ARG A 423 8.18 -22.53 12.21
C ARG A 423 7.88 -21.40 11.22
N TYR A 424 7.16 -21.71 10.14
CA TYR A 424 6.60 -20.72 9.22
C TYR A 424 5.28 -20.16 9.75
N TYR A 425 5.12 -18.85 9.59
CA TYR A 425 3.90 -18.12 9.92
C TYR A 425 3.50 -17.28 8.72
N LEU A 426 2.19 -17.14 8.46
CA LEU A 426 1.69 -16.13 7.53
C LEU A 426 2.31 -14.77 7.87
N SER A 427 2.83 -14.04 6.88
CA SER A 427 3.46 -12.73 7.10
C SER A 427 2.80 -11.62 6.30
N HIS A 428 2.34 -11.92 5.10
CA HIS A 428 1.73 -10.93 4.21
C HIS A 428 0.71 -11.59 3.29
N VAL A 429 -0.42 -10.91 3.08
CA VAL A 429 -1.41 -11.24 2.06
C VAL A 429 -1.80 -9.96 1.36
N ARG A 430 -1.79 -9.97 0.03
CA ARG A 430 -2.31 -8.88 -0.80
C ARG A 430 -3.16 -9.44 -1.92
N GLY A 431 -4.29 -8.79 -2.19
CA GLY A 431 -5.10 -9.02 -3.37
C GLY A 431 -5.34 -7.72 -4.11
N ASP A 432 -5.06 -7.70 -5.41
CA ASP A 432 -5.31 -6.59 -6.33
C ASP A 432 -6.33 -7.05 -7.39
N LEU A 433 -7.50 -6.44 -7.40
CA LEU A 433 -8.64 -6.83 -8.21
C LEU A 433 -9.09 -5.68 -9.11
N GLU A 434 -9.34 -5.98 -10.38
CA GLU A 434 -9.92 -5.05 -11.34
C GLU A 434 -11.29 -5.56 -11.81
N PHE A 435 -12.31 -4.72 -11.73
CA PHE A 435 -13.65 -5.01 -12.19
C PHE A 435 -14.14 -3.95 -13.17
N TYR A 436 -14.73 -4.40 -14.28
CA TYR A 436 -15.59 -3.53 -15.09
C TYR A 436 -17.04 -3.69 -14.67
N ALA A 437 -17.69 -2.59 -14.31
CA ALA A 437 -19.07 -2.64 -13.89
C ALA A 437 -19.94 -1.59 -14.58
N ARG A 438 -21.13 -2.02 -15.02
CA ARG A 438 -22.10 -1.20 -15.73
C ARG A 438 -23.48 -1.33 -15.10
N LYS A 439 -24.09 -0.21 -14.73
CA LYS A 439 -25.49 -0.19 -14.27
C LYS A 439 -26.39 -0.61 -15.43
N LYS A 440 -27.35 -1.52 -15.20
CA LYS A 440 -28.16 -2.14 -16.27
C LYS A 440 -28.88 -1.11 -17.15
N ASN A 441 -29.28 0.03 -16.57
CA ASN A 441 -30.00 1.12 -17.26
C ASN A 441 -29.07 2.23 -17.79
N ARG A 442 -27.75 2.01 -17.85
CA ARG A 442 -26.78 2.97 -18.42
C ARG A 442 -25.97 2.32 -19.55
N LEU A 443 -25.67 3.13 -20.55
CA LEU A 443 -24.89 2.72 -21.73
C LEU A 443 -23.41 2.48 -21.40
N PHE A 444 -22.85 3.25 -20.46
CA PHE A 444 -21.44 3.17 -20.10
C PHE A 444 -21.22 2.65 -18.67
N GLY A 445 -20.19 1.82 -18.51
CA GLY A 445 -19.70 1.34 -17.23
C GLY A 445 -18.47 2.10 -16.74
N SER A 446 -17.85 1.59 -15.68
CA SER A 446 -16.60 2.12 -15.14
C SER A 446 -15.75 0.97 -14.62
N THR A 447 -14.43 1.16 -14.69
CA THR A 447 -13.47 0.28 -14.04
C THR A 447 -13.32 0.64 -12.58
N TYR A 448 -13.29 -0.37 -11.73
CA TYR A 448 -13.05 -0.30 -10.30
C TYR A 448 -11.79 -1.11 -10.00
N ASN A 449 -10.87 -0.48 -9.28
CA ASN A 449 -9.68 -1.11 -8.72
C ASN A 449 -9.92 -1.29 -7.23
N ILE A 450 -9.78 -2.51 -6.75
CA ILE A 450 -9.93 -2.87 -5.35
C ILE A 450 -8.62 -3.51 -4.93
N PHE A 451 -8.08 -3.10 -3.78
CA PHE A 451 -7.08 -3.92 -3.13
C PHE A 451 -7.42 -4.13 -1.68
N PHE A 452 -6.92 -5.24 -1.14
CA PHE A 452 -6.87 -5.50 0.29
C PHE A 452 -5.50 -6.05 0.63
N GLU A 453 -5.04 -5.77 1.83
CA GLU A 453 -3.71 -6.15 2.28
C GLU A 453 -3.70 -6.39 3.79
N MET A 454 -3.02 -7.44 4.22
CA MET A 454 -2.81 -7.77 5.61
C MET A 454 -1.34 -8.10 5.83
N VAL A 455 -0.72 -7.44 6.80
CA VAL A 455 0.69 -7.65 7.19
C VAL A 455 0.74 -8.04 8.65
N ILE A 456 1.38 -9.17 8.94
CA ILE A 456 1.59 -9.63 10.32
C ILE A 456 2.77 -8.87 10.91
N THR A 457 2.50 -8.08 11.93
CA THR A 457 3.47 -7.19 12.58
C THR A 457 3.98 -7.72 13.91
N GLY A 458 3.29 -8.71 14.48
CA GLY A 458 3.65 -9.38 15.74
C GLY A 458 3.14 -10.82 15.78
N ILE A 459 3.89 -11.70 16.44
CA ILE A 459 3.53 -13.11 16.66
C ILE A 459 3.84 -13.45 18.11
N ASP A 460 2.87 -14.04 18.81
CA ASP A 460 3.00 -14.60 20.15
C ASP A 460 2.46 -16.04 20.18
N THR A 461 3.21 -16.93 20.80
CA THR A 461 2.92 -18.36 20.92
C THR A 461 2.75 -18.84 22.36
N VAL A 462 2.97 -17.99 23.37
CA VAL A 462 2.99 -18.40 24.78
C VAL A 462 1.58 -18.42 25.36
N ASN A 463 0.84 -17.31 25.22
CA ASN A 463 -0.48 -17.12 25.85
C ASN A 463 -1.60 -17.00 24.81
N VAL A 464 -1.68 -17.97 23.91
CA VAL A 464 -2.65 -17.94 22.80
C VAL A 464 -4.06 -18.22 23.32
N ARG A 465 -4.97 -17.26 23.12
CA ARG A 465 -6.38 -17.40 23.51
C ARG A 465 -7.32 -17.17 22.34
N ARG A 466 -8.44 -17.89 22.35
CA ARG A 466 -9.55 -17.64 21.41
C ARG A 466 -10.35 -16.43 21.87
N PHE A 467 -10.96 -15.73 20.91
CA PHE A 467 -11.83 -14.59 21.19
C PHE A 467 -13.24 -15.04 21.56
N ALA A 468 -13.83 -14.35 22.53
CA ALA A 468 -15.26 -14.45 22.83
C ALA A 468 -16.09 -14.04 21.60
N ARG A 469 -17.37 -14.40 21.55
CA ARG A 469 -18.18 -14.21 20.32
C ARG A 469 -18.34 -12.73 19.99
N GLU A 470 -18.50 -11.92 21.00
CA GLU A 470 -18.65 -10.47 21.03
C GLU A 470 -17.36 -9.72 20.67
N GLU A 471 -16.19 -10.32 20.89
CA GLU A 471 -14.89 -9.76 20.52
C GLU A 471 -14.56 -9.99 19.03
N ARG A 472 -15.29 -10.88 18.34
CA ARG A 472 -14.94 -11.28 16.97
C ARG A 472 -15.37 -10.24 15.96
N ALA A 473 -14.43 -9.89 15.09
CA ALA A 473 -14.72 -9.21 13.84
C ALA A 473 -15.69 -10.09 13.01
N PRO A 474 -16.74 -9.51 12.42
CA PRO A 474 -17.61 -10.27 11.54
C PRO A 474 -16.91 -10.48 10.19
N LEU A 475 -16.16 -11.58 10.07
CA LEU A 475 -15.32 -11.89 8.90
C LEU A 475 -16.10 -11.87 7.58
N HIS A 476 -17.29 -12.48 7.54
CA HIS A 476 -18.15 -12.49 6.35
C HIS A 476 -18.94 -11.18 6.12
N SER A 477 -18.61 -10.12 6.85
CA SER A 477 -19.16 -8.79 6.61
C SER A 477 -18.12 -7.89 5.96
N ILE A 478 -18.58 -6.83 5.32
CA ILE A 478 -17.70 -5.82 4.75
C ILE A 478 -16.98 -5.13 5.89
N PHE A 479 -15.65 -5.30 6.00
CA PHE A 479 -14.84 -4.75 7.10
C PHE A 479 -15.16 -3.27 7.36
N SER A 480 -15.25 -2.46 6.31
CA SER A 480 -15.56 -1.05 6.47
C SER A 480 -16.98 -0.72 6.98
N GLU A 481 -17.94 -1.64 6.93
CA GLU A 481 -19.27 -1.49 7.53
C GLU A 481 -19.25 -1.78 9.03
N THR A 482 -18.20 -2.44 9.51
CA THR A 482 -17.98 -2.75 10.93
C THR A 482 -17.37 -1.58 11.69
N ILE A 483 -16.71 -0.66 10.98
CA ILE A 483 -16.12 0.56 11.54
C ILE A 483 -17.22 1.60 11.76
N LYS A 484 -17.50 1.90 13.03
CA LYS A 484 -18.53 2.88 13.43
C LYS A 484 -17.95 4.25 13.82
N SER A 485 -16.64 4.33 14.11
CA SER A 485 -15.98 5.53 14.60
C SER A 485 -14.50 5.58 14.19
N TYR A 486 -13.97 6.80 14.06
CA TYR A 486 -12.56 7.08 13.85
C TYR A 486 -11.83 7.05 15.20
N ASP A 487 -10.72 6.31 15.28
CA ASP A 487 -9.82 6.32 16.44
C ASP A 487 -8.73 7.39 16.23
N SER A 488 -8.71 8.43 17.07
CA SER A 488 -7.72 9.51 16.98
C SER A 488 -6.30 9.10 17.39
N GLU A 489 -6.13 7.98 18.09
CA GLU A 489 -4.83 7.42 18.50
C GLU A 489 -4.38 6.26 17.60
N PHE A 490 -5.00 6.12 16.42
CA PHE A 490 -4.77 4.99 15.51
C PHE A 490 -3.28 4.75 15.21
N TRP A 491 -2.51 5.82 15.00
CA TRP A 491 -1.09 5.74 14.64
C TRP A 491 -0.10 5.64 15.82
N GLY A 492 -0.59 5.56 17.07
CA GLY A 492 0.22 5.68 18.29
C GLY A 492 1.53 4.86 18.29
N THR A 493 1.50 3.64 18.84
CA THR A 493 2.72 2.82 19.03
C THR A 493 2.70 1.55 18.18
N ASP A 494 1.64 1.35 17.40
CA ASP A 494 1.42 0.16 16.59
C ASP A 494 2.22 0.22 15.29
N ASN A 495 2.64 -0.94 14.78
CA ASN A 495 3.30 -1.03 13.49
C ASN A 495 2.26 -0.97 12.37
N PHE A 496 2.54 -0.18 11.34
CA PHE A 496 1.72 -0.08 10.15
C PHE A 496 2.55 -0.07 8.88
N VAL A 497 1.88 -0.28 7.75
CA VAL A 497 2.49 -0.11 6.42
C VAL A 497 2.15 1.28 5.93
N ARG A 498 3.16 2.05 5.54
CA ARG A 498 2.96 3.40 5.02
C ARG A 498 2.05 3.38 3.79
N PRO A 499 1.04 4.25 3.71
CA PRO A 499 0.25 4.40 2.49
C PRO A 499 1.14 4.74 1.29
N GLU A 500 0.77 4.25 0.11
CA GLU A 500 1.40 4.65 -1.14
C GLU A 500 1.19 6.14 -1.41
N GLU A 501 2.08 6.78 -2.16
CA GLU A 501 2.02 8.23 -2.40
C GLU A 501 0.69 8.63 -3.07
N SER A 502 0.23 7.81 -4.02
CA SER A 502 -1.07 7.97 -4.67
C SER A 502 -2.26 7.94 -3.69
N ILE A 503 -2.14 7.18 -2.60
CA ILE A 503 -3.15 7.12 -1.54
C ILE A 503 -2.99 8.34 -0.64
N LYS A 504 -1.78 8.71 -0.23
CA LYS A 504 -1.52 9.93 0.56
C LYS A 504 -2.14 11.15 -0.15
N GLU A 505 -1.82 11.37 -1.43
CA GLU A 505 -2.40 12.44 -2.24
C GLU A 505 -3.93 12.38 -2.31
N ALA A 506 -4.50 11.19 -2.44
CA ALA A 506 -5.94 11.01 -2.55
C ALA A 506 -6.64 11.28 -1.21
N LEU A 507 -6.04 10.87 -0.09
CA LEU A 507 -6.52 11.16 1.26
C LEU A 507 -6.45 12.65 1.56
N TYR A 508 -5.34 13.31 1.21
CA TYR A 508 -5.21 14.76 1.30
C TYR A 508 -6.30 15.51 0.52
N ARG A 509 -6.63 15.04 -0.70
CA ARG A 509 -7.72 15.61 -1.50
C ARG A 509 -9.11 15.41 -0.88
N ILE A 510 -9.30 14.38 -0.05
CA ILE A 510 -10.57 14.09 0.62
C ILE A 510 -10.71 14.96 1.87
N ASP A 511 -9.69 14.98 2.73
CA ASP A 511 -9.68 15.74 3.98
C ASP A 511 -9.79 17.25 3.69
N ALA A 512 -9.09 17.74 2.65
CA ALA A 512 -9.20 19.13 2.20
C ALA A 512 -10.62 19.50 1.72
N ARG A 513 -11.41 18.53 1.20
CA ARG A 513 -12.80 18.76 0.78
C ARG A 513 -13.79 18.71 1.95
N LEU A 514 -13.51 17.88 2.95
CA LEU A 514 -14.40 17.69 4.10
C LEU A 514 -14.23 18.79 5.16
N GLY A 515 -13.17 19.61 5.08
CA GLY A 515 -12.87 20.63 6.10
C GLY A 515 -12.45 20.02 7.44
N GLU A 516 -12.25 18.70 7.48
CA GLU A 516 -11.74 17.93 8.61
C GLU A 516 -10.27 17.63 8.32
N TYR A 517 -9.37 18.56 8.63
CA TYR A 517 -7.93 18.30 8.52
C TYR A 517 -7.31 18.21 9.92
N ARG A 518 -6.73 17.05 10.24
CA ARG A 518 -5.87 16.79 11.41
C ARG A 518 -4.58 16.17 10.88
N SER A 519 -3.45 16.85 11.02
CA SER A 519 -2.26 16.63 10.18
C SER A 519 -1.32 15.51 10.63
N ASN A 520 -1.53 14.90 11.80
CA ASN A 520 -0.59 13.90 12.32
C ASN A 520 -0.65 12.52 11.65
N ASN A 521 -1.28 12.38 10.47
CA ASN A 521 -1.77 11.09 10.01
C ASN A 521 -0.97 10.38 8.93
N PHE A 522 0.11 10.95 8.38
CA PHE A 522 0.81 10.34 7.24
C PHE A 522 2.33 10.58 7.17
N GLN A 523 2.93 11.15 8.23
CA GLN A 523 4.34 11.55 8.21
C GLN A 523 5.36 10.44 8.36
#